data_AF-A0A936KSA4-F1
#
_entry.id   AF-A0A936KSA4-F1
#
_cell.length_a   1.000
_cell.length_b   1.000
_cell.length_c   1.000
_cell.angle_alpha   90.00
_cell.angle_beta   90.00
_cell.angle_gamma   90.00
#
_symmetry.space_group_name_H-M   'P 1'
#
loop_
_entity.id
_entity.type
_entity.pdbx_description
1 polymer ?
#
loop_
_entity_poly.entity_id
_entity_poly.type
_entity_poly.pdbx_seq_one_letter_code
_entity_poly.pdbx_strand_id
1 'polypeptide(L)'
;MAFSADKAQADQMLDWLFPADAEYWSPTEADVRTLQSGLPAYLQENKSAFYMTETLVWEQLDEYNSQYVGIVLEGRKVIYASYLCKNGEDSGWKENFIFVADGGACYFQFKFDTSTGRFFDLLVNGEA
;
A
#
# COMPACT_ATOMS: atom_id res chain seq x y z
N MET A 1 0.90 -7.11 5.63
CA MET A 1 1.53 -8.37 5.19
C MET A 1 2.41 -8.07 4.00
N ALA A 2 3.67 -8.52 4.00
CA ALA A 2 4.54 -8.43 2.81
C ALA A 2 4.38 -9.66 1.93
N PHE A 3 4.24 -9.45 0.63
CA PHE A 3 4.19 -10.51 -0.37
C PHE A 3 5.63 -10.90 -0.75
N SER A 4 5.88 -12.19 -0.96
CA SER A 4 7.13 -12.62 -1.59
C SER A 4 7.12 -12.23 -3.07
N ALA A 5 8.31 -12.16 -3.68
CA ALA A 5 8.44 -11.94 -5.12
C ALA A 5 7.63 -12.97 -5.93
N ASP A 6 7.72 -14.25 -5.58
CA ASP A 6 6.97 -15.32 -6.27
C ASP A 6 5.46 -15.14 -6.13
N LYS A 7 4.99 -14.73 -4.95
CA LYS A 7 3.56 -14.49 -4.71
C LYS A 7 3.07 -13.28 -5.50
N ALA A 8 3.85 -12.21 -5.54
CA ALA A 8 3.53 -11.04 -6.35
C ALA A 8 3.52 -11.38 -7.85
N GLN A 9 4.52 -12.11 -8.33
CA GLN A 9 4.61 -12.52 -9.74
C GLN A 9 3.43 -13.40 -10.18
N ALA A 10 2.87 -14.20 -9.27
CA ALA A 10 1.74 -15.08 -9.54
C ALA A 10 0.36 -14.37 -9.43
N ASP A 11 0.31 -13.17 -8.87
CA ASP A 11 -0.93 -12.45 -8.63
C ASP A 11 -1.34 -11.61 -9.84
N GLN A 12 -2.29 -12.12 -10.61
CA GLN A 12 -2.80 -11.49 -11.84
C GLN A 12 -3.45 -10.13 -11.59
N MET A 13 -3.83 -9.79 -10.35
CA MET A 13 -4.38 -8.48 -10.05
C MET A 13 -3.31 -7.39 -10.18
N LEU A 14 -2.04 -7.72 -9.93
CA LEU A 14 -0.93 -6.77 -10.02
C LEU A 14 -0.62 -6.35 -11.46
N ASP A 15 -1.00 -7.16 -12.46
CA ASP A 15 -0.85 -6.83 -13.89
C ASP A 15 -1.70 -5.60 -14.30
N TRP A 16 -2.73 -5.26 -13.51
CA TRP A 16 -3.53 -4.05 -13.72
C TRP A 16 -2.88 -2.79 -13.13
N LEU A 17 -1.97 -2.97 -12.17
CA LEU A 17 -1.32 -1.89 -11.43
C LEU A 17 0.07 -1.57 -11.94
N PHE A 18 0.76 -2.56 -12.51
CA PHE A 18 2.14 -2.45 -12.93
C PHE A 18 2.33 -2.94 -14.38
N PRO A 19 3.38 -2.48 -15.07
CA PRO A 19 3.74 -3.01 -16.37
C PRO A 19 3.89 -4.53 -16.37
N ALA A 20 3.58 -5.17 -17.50
CA ALA A 20 3.65 -6.64 -17.62
C ALA A 20 5.09 -7.20 -17.44
N ASP A 21 6.11 -6.36 -17.61
CA ASP A 21 7.53 -6.67 -17.39
C ASP A 21 8.04 -6.18 -16.03
N ALA A 22 7.15 -5.84 -15.09
CA ALA A 22 7.53 -5.45 -13.75
C ALA A 22 8.30 -6.57 -13.05
N GLU A 23 9.46 -6.23 -12.51
CA GLU A 23 10.22 -7.12 -11.65
C GLU A 23 9.79 -6.96 -10.19
N TYR A 24 9.62 -8.09 -9.50
CA TYR A 24 9.23 -8.13 -8.10
C TYR A 24 10.40 -8.54 -7.19
N TRP A 25 10.36 -8.07 -5.96
CA TRP A 25 11.29 -8.46 -4.90
C TRP A 25 10.54 -8.66 -3.58
N SER A 26 11.10 -9.43 -2.65
CA SER A 26 10.48 -9.69 -1.35
C SER A 26 10.90 -8.63 -0.32
N PRO A 27 10.01 -7.73 0.15
CA PRO A 27 10.32 -6.80 1.24
C PRO A 27 10.65 -7.56 2.52
N THR A 28 11.69 -7.12 3.21
CA THR A 28 12.01 -7.65 4.53
C THR A 28 11.13 -7.00 5.59
N GLU A 29 11.04 -7.62 6.76
CA GLU A 29 10.37 -6.97 7.89
C GLU A 29 11.02 -5.63 8.28
N ALA A 30 12.33 -5.49 8.09
CA ALA A 30 13.03 -4.24 8.38
C ALA A 30 12.59 -3.14 7.40
N ASP A 31 12.45 -3.45 6.11
CA ASP A 31 11.97 -2.50 5.11
C ASP A 31 10.55 -2.02 5.45
N VAL A 32 9.67 -2.96 5.82
CA VAL A 32 8.29 -2.66 6.23
C VAL A 32 8.26 -1.82 7.51
N ARG A 33 9.08 -2.14 8.52
CA ARG A 33 9.16 -1.35 9.76
C ARG A 33 9.63 0.07 9.50
N THR A 34 10.62 0.27 8.63
CA THR A 34 11.08 1.60 8.24
C THR A 34 9.96 2.40 7.57
N LEU A 35 9.25 1.80 6.61
CA LEU A 35 8.08 2.41 5.98
C LEU A 35 7.01 2.78 7.03
N GLN A 36 6.62 1.84 7.89
CA GLN A 36 5.59 2.07 8.91
C GLN A 36 5.96 3.20 9.88
N SER A 37 7.25 3.34 10.22
CA SER A 37 7.70 4.41 11.13
C SER A 37 7.54 5.82 10.55
N GLY A 38 7.65 5.98 9.23
CA GLY A 38 7.49 7.28 8.55
C GLY A 38 6.07 7.58 8.08
N LEU A 39 5.21 6.56 8.03
CA LEU A 39 3.89 6.67 7.44
C LEU A 39 2.97 7.69 8.13
N PRO A 40 2.87 7.78 9.48
CA PRO A 40 1.97 8.73 10.12
C PRO A 40 2.26 10.19 9.72
N ALA A 41 3.54 10.58 9.69
CA ALA A 41 3.96 11.92 9.30
C ALA A 41 3.61 12.19 7.84
N TYR A 42 3.89 11.24 6.94
CA TYR A 42 3.56 11.38 5.52
C TYR A 42 2.05 11.57 5.28
N LEU A 43 1.20 10.77 5.93
CA LEU A 43 -0.25 10.89 5.78
C LEU A 43 -0.79 12.19 6.37
N GLN A 44 -0.23 12.65 7.50
CA GLN A 44 -0.60 13.93 8.10
C GLN A 44 -0.24 15.11 7.20
N GLU A 45 0.94 15.09 6.56
CA GLU A 45 1.37 16.10 5.59
C GLU A 45 0.47 16.12 4.34
N ASN A 46 -0.09 14.95 3.97
CA ASN A 46 -0.97 14.78 2.82
C ASN A 46 -2.45 14.63 3.18
N LYS A 47 -2.86 15.14 4.35
CA LYS A 47 -4.23 14.99 4.87
C LYS A 47 -5.34 15.45 3.93
N SER A 48 -5.05 16.39 3.02
CA SER A 48 -6.02 16.85 2.01
C SER A 48 -6.44 15.76 1.02
N ALA A 49 -5.66 14.68 0.87
CA ALA A 49 -6.06 13.53 0.08
C ALA A 49 -7.30 12.81 0.67
N PHE A 50 -7.53 12.99 1.97
CA PHE A 50 -8.63 12.40 2.73
C PHE A 50 -9.79 13.38 2.94
N TYR A 51 -10.00 14.32 2.01
CA TYR A 51 -10.97 15.44 2.16
C TYR A 51 -12.43 15.02 2.37
N MET A 52 -12.79 13.77 2.10
CA MET A 52 -14.14 13.23 2.25
C MET A 52 -14.39 12.55 3.60
N THR A 53 -13.39 12.49 4.49
CA THR A 53 -13.52 11.89 5.82
C THR A 53 -13.15 12.86 6.94
N GLU A 54 -13.87 12.78 8.05
CA GLU A 54 -13.53 13.44 9.32
C GLU A 54 -12.50 12.64 10.14
N THR A 55 -12.08 11.48 9.64
CA THR A 55 -11.20 10.54 10.35
C THR A 55 -9.74 10.93 10.17
N LEU A 56 -9.00 11.01 11.28
CA LEU A 56 -7.55 11.20 11.27
C LEU A 56 -6.86 9.88 10.95
N VAL A 57 -6.77 9.53 9.66
CA VAL A 57 -6.24 8.23 9.19
C VAL A 57 -4.85 7.91 9.75
N TRP A 58 -3.98 8.92 9.90
CA TRP A 58 -2.63 8.77 10.46
C TRP A 58 -2.60 8.39 11.95
N GLU A 59 -3.70 8.54 12.69
CA GLU A 59 -3.81 8.15 14.10
C GLU A 59 -4.44 6.77 14.30
N GLN A 60 -4.99 6.18 13.23
CA GLN A 60 -5.79 4.95 13.28
C GLN A 60 -5.23 3.87 12.36
N LEU A 61 -3.93 3.89 12.07
CA LEU A 61 -3.29 2.91 11.18
C LEU A 61 -3.44 1.46 11.67
N ASP A 62 -3.60 1.27 12.98
CA ASP A 62 -3.88 -0.04 13.57
C ASP A 62 -5.29 -0.57 13.24
N GLU A 63 -6.19 0.24 12.70
CA GLU A 63 -7.52 -0.20 12.25
C GLU A 63 -7.54 -0.72 10.80
N TYR A 64 -6.36 -0.80 10.17
CA TYR A 64 -6.21 -1.27 8.80
C TYR A 64 -5.50 -2.63 8.75
N ASN A 65 -5.92 -3.48 7.83
CA ASN A 65 -5.01 -4.47 7.25
C ASN A 65 -4.14 -3.75 6.20
N SER A 66 -2.93 -4.28 5.99
CA SER A 66 -2.01 -3.72 5.00
C SER A 66 -1.43 -4.80 4.11
N GLN A 67 -1.14 -4.49 2.86
CA GLN A 67 -0.46 -5.35 1.91
C GLN A 67 0.76 -4.59 1.36
N TYR A 68 1.91 -5.25 1.32
CA TYR A 68 3.17 -4.67 0.83
C TYR A 68 3.71 -5.53 -0.30
N VAL A 69 3.87 -4.93 -1.47
CA VAL A 69 4.41 -5.56 -2.67
C VAL A 69 5.72 -4.87 -3.02
N GLY A 70 6.81 -5.64 -3.12
CA GLY A 70 8.09 -5.12 -3.57
C GLY A 70 8.16 -5.12 -5.10
N ILE A 71 8.31 -3.94 -5.70
CA ILE A 71 8.48 -3.74 -7.14
C ILE A 71 9.84 -3.07 -7.43
N VAL A 72 10.43 -3.37 -8.57
CA VAL A 72 11.62 -2.66 -9.08
C VAL A 72 11.18 -1.66 -10.13
N LEU A 73 11.26 -0.36 -9.81
CA LEU A 73 10.94 0.73 -10.73
C LEU A 73 12.24 1.44 -11.11
N GLU A 74 12.58 1.41 -12.41
CA GLU A 74 13.79 2.07 -12.92
C GLU A 74 15.07 1.64 -12.18
N GLY A 75 15.17 0.35 -11.82
CA GLY A 75 16.28 -0.21 -11.04
C GLY A 75 16.26 0.11 -9.54
N ARG A 76 15.23 0.79 -9.03
CA ARG A 76 15.07 1.11 -7.60
C ARG A 76 14.05 0.18 -6.95
N LYS A 77 14.38 -0.29 -5.75
CA LYS A 77 13.46 -1.06 -4.91
C LYS A 77 12.43 -0.11 -4.30
N VAL A 78 11.17 -0.33 -4.68
CA VAL A 78 10.02 0.39 -4.18
C VAL A 78 9.08 -0.60 -3.52
N ILE A 79 8.47 -0.19 -2.41
CA ILE A 79 7.34 -0.89 -1.80
C ILE A 79 6.09 -0.17 -2.24
N TYR A 80 5.22 -0.87 -2.96
CA TYR A 80 3.83 -0.47 -3.09
C TYR A 80 3.06 -0.99 -1.86
N ALA A 81 2.39 -0.07 -1.16
CA ALA A 81 1.61 -0.39 0.02
C ALA A 81 0.13 -0.09 -0.25
N SER A 82 -0.74 -1.03 0.10
CA SER A 82 -2.20 -0.87 0.08
C SER A 82 -2.74 -1.11 1.49
N TYR A 83 -3.61 -0.21 1.95
CA TYR A 83 -4.25 -0.25 3.26
C TYR A 83 -5.75 -0.39 3.07
N LEU A 84 -6.35 -1.31 3.82
CA LEU A 84 -7.78 -1.61 3.79
C LEU A 84 -8.32 -1.71 5.22
N CYS A 85 -9.47 -1.12 5.54
CA CYS A 85 -10.04 -1.21 6.89
C CYS A 85 -10.24 -2.66 7.36
N LYS A 86 -10.00 -2.94 8.65
CA LYS A 86 -10.13 -4.28 9.24
C LYS A 86 -11.55 -4.84 9.25
N ASN A 87 -12.55 -3.96 9.26
CA ASN A 87 -13.96 -4.32 9.22
C ASN A 87 -14.47 -4.68 7.81
N GLY A 88 -13.61 -4.61 6.79
CA GLY A 88 -13.94 -5.07 5.44
C GLY A 88 -14.18 -6.59 5.38
N GLU A 89 -15.02 -7.02 4.44
CA GLU A 89 -15.43 -8.42 4.26
C GLU A 89 -14.33 -9.31 3.63
N ASP A 90 -13.16 -8.74 3.30
CA ASP A 90 -12.10 -9.41 2.54
C ASP A 90 -11.26 -10.37 3.38
N SER A 91 -11.83 -11.52 3.76
CA SER A 91 -11.12 -12.57 4.51
C SER A 91 -9.88 -13.13 3.78
N GLY A 92 -9.76 -12.89 2.47
CA GLY A 92 -8.67 -13.33 1.61
C GLY A 92 -7.47 -12.38 1.53
N TRP A 93 -7.46 -11.24 2.24
CA TRP A 93 -6.42 -10.20 2.11
C TRP A 93 -4.99 -10.68 2.43
N LYS A 94 -4.86 -11.78 3.16
CA LYS A 94 -3.56 -12.41 3.42
C LYS A 94 -3.08 -13.25 2.24
N GLU A 95 -3.97 -13.77 1.42
CA GLU A 95 -3.62 -14.71 0.36
C GLU A 95 -3.58 -14.09 -1.02
N ASN A 96 -4.48 -13.14 -1.31
CA ASN A 96 -4.55 -12.49 -2.61
C ASN A 96 -4.39 -10.98 -2.44
N PHE A 97 -3.78 -10.33 -3.42
CA PHE A 97 -3.74 -8.88 -3.49
C PHE A 97 -5.17 -8.35 -3.65
N ILE A 98 -5.54 -7.40 -2.80
CA ILE A 98 -6.88 -6.81 -2.81
C ILE A 98 -6.80 -5.49 -3.56
N PHE A 99 -7.43 -5.45 -4.73
CA PHE A 99 -7.65 -4.24 -5.50
C PHE A 99 -9.09 -3.79 -5.30
N VAL A 100 -9.25 -2.55 -4.83
CA VAL A 100 -10.55 -1.92 -4.63
C VAL A 100 -10.57 -0.62 -5.43
N ALA A 101 -11.68 -0.32 -6.09
CA ALA A 101 -11.83 0.90 -6.91
C ALA A 101 -12.36 2.10 -6.09
N ASP A 102 -13.31 1.86 -5.18
CA ASP A 102 -14.01 2.87 -4.37
C ASP A 102 -14.14 2.39 -2.91
N GLY A 103 -14.47 3.28 -1.98
CA GLY A 103 -14.58 3.00 -0.53
C GLY A 103 -13.88 4.02 0.38
N GLY A 104 -13.51 5.18 -0.18
CA GLY A 104 -13.08 6.34 0.57
C GLY A 104 -11.81 6.13 1.38
N ALA A 105 -11.78 6.72 2.57
CA ALA A 105 -10.64 6.62 3.49
C ALA A 105 -10.32 5.19 3.94
N CYS A 106 -11.23 4.23 3.77
CA CYS A 106 -10.95 2.84 4.10
C CYS A 106 -10.00 2.15 3.14
N TYR A 107 -9.75 2.71 1.95
CA TYR A 107 -8.86 2.13 0.95
C TYR A 107 -7.93 3.20 0.41
N PHE A 108 -6.64 3.06 0.70
CA PHE A 108 -5.63 3.97 0.19
C PHE A 108 -4.31 3.24 -0.08
N GLN A 109 -3.56 3.79 -1.02
CA GLN A 109 -2.34 3.19 -1.53
C GLN A 109 -1.28 4.26 -1.79
N PHE A 110 -0.03 3.86 -1.65
CA PHE A 110 1.12 4.73 -1.89
C PHE A 110 2.36 3.90 -2.21
N LYS A 111 3.43 4.57 -2.63
CA LYS A 111 4.74 3.97 -2.88
C LYS A 111 5.78 4.52 -1.93
N PHE A 112 6.76 3.68 -1.60
CA PHE A 112 7.90 4.03 -0.73
C PHE A 112 9.20 3.55 -1.36
N ASP A 113 10.11 4.48 -1.65
CA ASP A 113 11.46 4.16 -2.16
C ASP A 113 12.37 3.79 -0.99
N THR A 114 12.83 2.53 -0.95
CA THR A 114 13.59 2.01 0.19
C THR A 114 15.01 2.54 0.28
N SER A 115 15.53 3.13 -0.80
CA SER A 115 16.88 3.69 -0.84
C SER A 115 16.93 5.12 -0.29
N THR A 116 15.85 5.88 -0.51
CA THR A 116 15.76 7.29 -0.11
C THR A 116 14.86 7.55 1.10
N GLY A 117 14.02 6.58 1.46
CA GLY A 117 13.02 6.74 2.52
C GLY A 117 11.86 7.65 2.12
N ARG A 118 11.63 7.86 0.82
CA ARG A 118 10.62 8.79 0.31
C ARG A 118 9.32 8.09 -0.02
N PHE A 119 8.22 8.69 0.43
CA PHE A 119 6.86 8.32 0.06
C PHE A 119 6.41 9.14 -1.17
N PHE A 120 5.59 8.54 -2.03
CA PHE A 120 5.03 9.18 -3.22
C PHE A 120 3.80 8.43 -3.75
N ASP A 121 3.12 9.02 -4.74
CA ASP A 121 1.92 8.47 -5.39
C ASP A 121 0.81 8.03 -4.41
N LEU A 122 0.54 8.83 -3.37
CA LEU A 122 -0.62 8.60 -2.50
C LEU A 122 -1.92 8.75 -3.32
N LEU A 123 -2.75 7.72 -3.27
CA LEU A 123 -4.09 7.69 -3.82
C LEU A 123 -5.03 7.20 -2.73
N VAL A 124 -6.15 7.90 -2.58
CA VAL A 124 -7.29 7.50 -1.74
C VAL A 124 -8.43 7.21 -2.68
N ASN A 125 -9.09 6.06 -2.53
CA ASN A 125 -10.16 5.67 -3.42
C ASN A 125 -11.37 6.62 -3.30
N GLY A 126 -12.20 6.68 -4.34
CA GLY A 126 -13.43 7.47 -4.33
C GLY A 126 -14.42 6.96 -3.27
N GLU A 127 -15.41 7.77 -2.87
CA GLU A 127 -16.52 7.26 -2.03
C GLU A 127 -17.48 6.42 -2.89
N ALA A 128 -18.01 5.33 -2.33
CA ALA A 128 -19.00 4.45 -2.96
C ALA A 128 -20.43 4.74 -2.48
#